data_AF-A0AAD5P8L9-F1
#
_entry.id   AF-A0AAD5P8L9-F1
#
_cell.length_a   1.000
_cell.length_b   1.000
_cell.length_c   1.000
_cell.angle_alpha   90.00
_cell.angle_beta   90.00
_cell.angle_gamma   90.00
#
_symmetry.space_group_name_H-M   'P 1'
#
loop_
_entity.id
_entity.type
_entity.pdbx_description
1 polymer ?
#
loop_
_entity_poly.entity_id
_entity_poly.type
_entity_poly.pdbx_seq_one_letter_code
_entity_poly.pdbx_strand_id
1 'polypeptide(L)'
;MADIFAIIVLMEHLEKAFIRDSITAEEYTPQCANLIAKYKTTMTFLSESVTNLETFMNDYKLTCPAAVNRFKIGVPATYEHAVGDNKQDVGKSAKYIAETVLHFITVMDTLRLNRHAVDELHPILADLIQSLNNVPGLPADFDGRTKSHTEFYRLLSGDQKSIDGST
;
A
#
# COMPACT_ATOMS: atom_id res chain seq x y z
N MET A 1 6.59 -4.36 27.06
CA MET A 1 8.05 -4.35 26.84
C MET A 1 8.61 -5.72 26.51
N ALA A 2 8.27 -6.78 27.26
CA ALA A 2 8.74 -8.14 26.94
C ALA A 2 8.28 -8.62 25.56
N ASP A 3 7.05 -8.28 25.15
CA ASP A 3 6.52 -8.69 23.84
C ASP A 3 7.29 -8.08 22.68
N ILE A 4 7.58 -6.78 22.73
CA ILE A 4 8.35 -6.11 21.66
C ILE A 4 9.80 -6.63 21.62
N PHE A 5 10.40 -6.92 22.77
CA PHE A 5 11.71 -7.57 22.85
C PHE A 5 11.68 -8.94 22.14
N ALA A 6 10.70 -9.79 22.48
CA ALA A 6 10.55 -11.11 21.88
C ALA A 6 10.30 -11.03 20.37
N ILE A 7 9.48 -10.09 19.92
CA ILE A 7 9.21 -9.85 18.49
C ILE A 7 10.49 -9.46 17.74
N ILE A 8 11.30 -8.56 18.30
CA ILE A 8 12.56 -8.13 17.67
C ILE A 8 13.54 -9.29 17.54
N VAL A 9 13.74 -10.03 18.64
CA VAL A 9 14.66 -11.18 18.65
C VAL A 9 14.18 -12.27 17.70
N LEU A 10 12.87 -12.54 17.66
CA LEU A 10 12.31 -13.54 16.77
C LEU A 10 12.46 -13.15 15.30
N MET A 11 12.23 -11.88 14.96
CA MET A 11 12.47 -11.37 13.60
C MET A 11 13.93 -11.53 13.18
N GLU A 12 14.88 -11.23 14.08
CA GLU A 12 16.31 -11.38 13.81
C GLU A 12 16.68 -12.84 13.47
N HIS A 13 16.12 -13.80 14.21
CA HIS A 13 16.34 -15.22 13.96
C HIS A 13 15.68 -15.67 12.65
N LEU A 14 14.46 -15.19 12.38
CA LEU A 14 13.74 -15.50 11.16
C LEU A 14 14.49 -15.02 9.91
N GLU A 15 14.96 -13.76 9.90
CA GLU A 15 15.76 -13.21 8.80
C GLU A 15 17.05 -14.01 8.59
N LYS A 16 17.78 -14.32 9.67
CA LYS A 16 19.01 -15.11 9.58
C LYS A 16 18.77 -16.53 9.08
N ALA A 17 17.69 -17.18 9.50
CA ALA A 17 17.33 -18.51 9.03
C ALA A 17 17.04 -18.50 7.52
N PHE A 18 16.32 -17.48 7.05
CA PHE A 18 16.03 -17.32 5.62
C PHE A 18 17.29 -17.01 4.81
N ILE A 19 18.15 -16.09 5.26
CA ILE A 19 19.43 -15.75 4.59
C ILE A 19 20.38 -16.96 4.50
N ARG A 20 20.26 -17.91 5.44
CA ARG A 20 21.05 -19.13 5.49
C ARG A 20 20.37 -20.32 4.80
N ASP A 21 19.31 -20.08 4.02
CA ASP A 21 18.51 -21.10 3.32
C ASP A 21 18.03 -22.24 4.25
N SER A 22 17.86 -21.95 5.54
CA SER A 22 17.42 -22.94 6.54
C SER A 22 15.89 -23.10 6.58
N ILE A 23 15.17 -22.16 5.96
CA ILE A 23 13.72 -22.17 5.78
C ILE A 23 13.38 -21.71 4.37
N THR A 24 12.27 -22.19 3.82
CA THR A 24 11.83 -21.83 2.48
C THR A 24 11.12 -20.48 2.45
N ALA A 25 10.98 -19.89 1.25
CA ALA A 25 10.20 -18.67 1.06
C ALA A 25 8.74 -18.82 1.51
N GLU A 26 8.11 -19.96 1.23
CA GLU A 26 6.73 -20.26 1.61
C GLU A 26 6.52 -20.29 3.14
N GLU A 27 7.52 -20.75 3.89
CA GLU A 27 7.49 -20.75 5.36
C GLU A 27 7.83 -19.38 5.94
N TYR A 28 8.79 -18.68 5.34
CA TYR A 28 9.28 -17.38 5.80
C TYR A 28 8.23 -16.26 5.65
N THR A 29 7.64 -16.13 4.46
CA THR A 29 6.77 -14.99 4.11
C THR A 29 5.61 -14.78 5.08
N PRO A 30 4.77 -15.79 5.40
CA PRO A 30 3.64 -15.59 6.30
C PRO A 30 4.08 -15.29 7.73
N GLN A 31 5.19 -15.89 8.19
CA GLN A 31 5.72 -15.64 9.53
C GLN A 31 6.29 -14.22 9.65
N CYS A 32 7.04 -13.76 8.64
CA CYS A 32 7.59 -12.41 8.60
C CYS A 32 6.46 -11.36 8.57
N ALA A 33 5.45 -11.56 7.71
CA ALA A 33 4.30 -10.67 7.64
C ALA A 33 3.54 -10.59 8.98
N ASN A 34 3.35 -11.74 9.65
CA ASN A 34 2.72 -11.81 10.96
C ASN A 34 3.52 -11.05 12.03
N LEU A 35 4.85 -11.21 12.05
CA LEU A 35 5.72 -10.49 13.00
C LEU A 35 5.73 -8.98 12.75
N ILE A 36 5.72 -8.53 11.49
CA ILE A 36 5.61 -7.11 11.16
C ILE A 36 4.28 -6.54 11.66
N ALA A 37 3.16 -7.25 11.45
CA ALA A 37 1.85 -6.82 11.93
C ALA A 37 1.83 -6.70 13.46
N LYS A 38 2.32 -7.73 14.16
CA LYS A 38 2.46 -7.74 15.63
C LYS A 38 3.32 -6.57 16.11
N TYR A 39 4.48 -6.36 15.50
CA TYR A 39 5.36 -5.24 15.82
C TYR A 39 4.64 -3.89 15.74
N LYS A 40 3.94 -3.63 14.63
CA LYS A 40 3.18 -2.38 14.42
C LYS A 40 2.12 -2.20 15.51
N THR A 41 1.31 -3.23 15.76
CA THR A 41 0.28 -3.19 16.82
C THR A 41 0.88 -2.95 18.20
N THR A 42 1.98 -3.63 18.53
CA THR A 42 2.67 -3.46 19.81
C THR A 42 3.28 -2.07 19.96
N MET A 43 3.83 -1.48 18.89
CA MET A 43 4.34 -0.11 18.92
C MET A 43 3.23 0.93 19.09
N THR A 44 2.06 0.73 18.48
CA THR A 44 0.89 1.59 18.73
C THR A 44 0.44 1.51 20.18
N PHE A 45 0.41 0.31 20.77
CA PHE A 45 0.04 0.13 22.17
C PHE A 45 1.06 0.71 23.15
N LEU A 46 2.35 0.68 22.81
CA LEU A 46 3.45 1.14 23.67
C LEU A 46 3.90 2.57 23.36
N SER A 47 3.15 3.35 22.58
CA SER A 47 3.57 4.67 22.11
C SER A 47 3.88 5.67 23.25
N GLU A 48 3.26 5.50 24.41
CA GLU A 48 3.53 6.33 25.60
C GLU A 48 4.86 5.99 26.29
N SER A 49 5.35 4.76 26.13
CA SER A 49 6.54 4.26 26.83
C SER A 49 7.73 3.98 25.91
N VAL A 50 7.50 3.78 24.61
CA VAL A 50 8.53 3.56 23.60
C VAL A 50 8.29 4.50 22.44
N THR A 51 9.14 5.52 22.34
CA THR A 51 9.04 6.52 21.26
C THR A 51 9.69 6.05 19.97
N ASN A 52 10.78 5.27 20.06
CA ASN A 52 11.54 4.82 18.91
C ASN A 52 12.15 3.43 19.13
N LEU A 53 12.13 2.60 18.08
CA LEU A 53 12.75 1.28 18.05
C LEU A 53 14.24 1.32 18.38
N GLU A 54 14.98 2.28 17.82
CA GLU A 54 16.44 2.37 18.00
C GLU A 54 16.80 2.68 19.46
N THR A 55 16.03 3.57 20.10
CA THR A 55 16.17 3.86 21.54
C THR A 55 15.90 2.63 22.38
N PHE A 56 14.79 1.91 22.11
CA PHE A 56 14.48 0.67 22.81
C PHE A 56 15.60 -0.37 22.67
N MET A 57 16.15 -0.54 21.47
CA MET A 57 17.23 -1.49 21.26
C MET A 57 18.50 -1.10 21.99
N ASN A 58 18.82 0.19 22.07
CA ASN A 58 19.97 0.68 22.84
C ASN A 58 19.77 0.43 24.35
N ASP A 59 18.59 0.75 24.89
CA ASP A 59 18.27 0.60 26.31
C ASP A 59 18.36 -0.85 26.77
N TYR A 60 17.90 -1.78 25.94
CA TYR A 60 17.92 -3.22 26.22
C TYR A 60 19.16 -3.93 25.63
N LYS A 61 20.12 -3.19 25.08
CA LYS A 61 21.38 -3.70 24.48
C LYS A 61 21.15 -4.79 23.42
N LEU A 62 20.12 -4.64 22.60
CA LEU A 62 19.78 -5.54 21.50
C LEU A 62 20.61 -5.23 20.26
N THR A 63 21.38 -6.21 19.79
CA THR A 63 22.07 -6.15 18.49
C THR A 63 21.32 -7.00 17.48
N CYS A 64 20.31 -6.41 16.83
CA CYS A 64 19.45 -7.09 15.87
C CYS A 64 19.33 -6.28 14.55
N PRO A 65 20.43 -6.14 13.78
CA PRO A 65 20.45 -5.30 12.58
C PRO A 65 19.52 -5.81 11.47
N ALA A 66 19.32 -7.12 11.33
CA ALA A 66 18.43 -7.67 10.31
C ALA A 66 16.96 -7.37 10.64
N ALA A 67 16.58 -7.52 11.91
CA ALA A 67 15.25 -7.15 12.39
C ALA A 67 14.95 -5.66 12.18
N VAL A 68 15.89 -4.77 12.52
CA VAL A 68 15.73 -3.32 12.33
C VAL A 68 15.46 -2.98 10.88
N ASN A 69 16.29 -3.51 9.96
CA ASN A 69 16.09 -3.28 8.54
C ASN A 69 14.73 -3.80 8.08
N ARG A 70 14.35 -5.03 8.47
CA ARG A 70 13.04 -5.59 8.09
C ARG A 70 11.87 -4.76 8.60
N PHE A 71 11.92 -4.26 9.84
CA PHE A 71 10.85 -3.42 10.38
C PHE A 71 10.79 -2.03 9.71
N LYS A 72 11.94 -1.46 9.32
CA LYS A 72 12.00 -0.21 8.53
C LYS A 72 11.39 -0.38 7.14
N ILE A 73 11.70 -1.49 6.46
CA ILE A 73 11.13 -1.83 5.14
C ILE A 73 9.63 -2.14 5.25
N GLY A 74 9.23 -2.86 6.29
CA GLY A 74 7.82 -3.11 6.61
C GLY A 74 7.12 -4.16 5.75
N VAL A 75 7.86 -4.88 4.90
CA VAL A 75 7.39 -6.04 4.11
C VAL A 75 8.46 -7.16 4.10
N PRO A 76 8.09 -8.45 3.95
CA PRO A 76 9.04 -9.56 3.86
C PRO A 76 10.04 -9.43 2.70
N ALA A 77 11.23 -10.02 2.85
CA ALA A 77 12.29 -10.01 1.83
C ALA A 77 11.81 -10.53 0.47
N THR A 78 10.94 -11.55 0.53
CA THR A 78 10.32 -12.15 -0.65
C THR A 78 9.46 -11.14 -1.40
N TYR A 79 8.85 -10.15 -0.76
CA TYR A 79 8.05 -9.13 -1.46
C TYR A 79 8.90 -7.97 -1.97
N GLU A 80 9.95 -7.64 -1.23
CA GLU A 80 10.97 -6.66 -1.63
C GLU A 80 11.72 -7.10 -2.91
N HIS A 81 11.98 -8.40 -3.05
CA HIS A 81 12.69 -8.98 -4.21
C HIS A 81 11.75 -9.70 -5.20
N ALA A 82 10.44 -9.85 -4.93
CA ALA A 82 9.46 -10.45 -5.85
C ALA A 82 8.99 -9.51 -6.97
N VAL A 83 9.92 -8.83 -7.62
CA VAL A 83 9.78 -8.65 -9.07
C VAL A 83 9.91 -10.01 -9.79
N GLY A 84 10.31 -11.09 -9.08
CA GLY A 84 10.57 -12.42 -9.63
C GLY A 84 9.50 -13.53 -9.50
N ASP A 85 8.92 -13.82 -8.32
CA ASP A 85 8.45 -15.22 -8.10
C ASP A 85 7.06 -15.49 -7.48
N ASN A 86 6.24 -14.48 -7.18
CA ASN A 86 4.89 -14.72 -6.65
C ASN A 86 3.81 -14.69 -7.74
N LYS A 87 3.68 -15.75 -8.55
CA LYS A 87 2.70 -15.80 -9.67
C LYS A 87 1.25 -15.47 -9.26
N GLN A 88 0.86 -15.73 -8.01
CA GLN A 88 -0.52 -15.51 -7.54
C GLN A 88 -0.77 -14.05 -7.10
N ASP A 89 0.21 -13.41 -6.47
CA ASP A 89 0.12 -12.01 -6.02
C ASP A 89 0.52 -11.02 -7.14
N VAL A 90 1.50 -11.39 -7.97
CA VAL A 90 1.81 -10.69 -9.23
C VAL A 90 0.62 -10.75 -10.18
N GLY A 91 -0.11 -11.88 -10.24
CA GLY A 91 -1.33 -11.98 -11.04
C GLY A 91 -2.44 -11.03 -10.57
N LYS A 92 -2.62 -10.88 -9.24
CA LYS A 92 -3.57 -9.90 -8.68
C LYS A 92 -3.11 -8.47 -8.86
N SER A 93 -1.83 -8.18 -8.60
CA SER A 93 -1.22 -6.87 -8.81
C SER A 93 -1.30 -6.44 -10.27
N ALA A 94 -0.86 -7.29 -11.20
CA ALA A 94 -0.95 -7.04 -12.63
C ALA A 94 -2.41 -6.88 -13.09
N LYS A 95 -3.34 -7.66 -12.52
CA LYS A 95 -4.78 -7.47 -12.76
C LYS A 95 -5.24 -6.09 -12.31
N TYR A 96 -4.97 -5.67 -11.07
CA TYR A 96 -5.40 -4.37 -10.55
C TYR A 96 -4.74 -3.19 -11.28
N ILE A 97 -3.48 -3.35 -11.70
CA ILE A 97 -2.78 -2.39 -12.55
C ILE A 97 -3.45 -2.32 -13.93
N ALA A 98 -3.74 -3.46 -14.56
CA ALA A 98 -4.40 -3.51 -15.86
C ALA A 98 -5.82 -2.93 -15.82
N GLU A 99 -6.61 -3.25 -14.80
CA GLU A 99 -7.95 -2.66 -14.57
C GLU A 99 -7.87 -1.14 -14.41
N THR A 100 -6.90 -0.66 -13.62
CA THR A 100 -6.70 0.79 -13.44
C THR A 100 -6.32 1.49 -14.73
N VAL A 101 -5.40 0.91 -15.53
CA VAL A 101 -5.02 1.45 -16.84
C VAL A 101 -6.22 1.47 -17.79
N LEU A 102 -7.02 0.40 -17.81
CA LEU A 102 -8.23 0.30 -18.62
C LEU A 102 -9.24 1.40 -18.26
N HIS A 103 -9.55 1.58 -16.97
CA HIS A 103 -10.48 2.62 -16.54
C HIS A 103 -9.95 4.01 -16.86
N PHE A 104 -8.64 4.24 -16.74
CA PHE A 104 -8.03 5.52 -17.08
C PHE A 104 -8.13 5.85 -18.57
N ILE A 105 -7.85 4.86 -19.43
CA ILE A 105 -8.04 4.98 -20.89
C ILE A 105 -9.51 5.25 -21.20
N THR A 106 -10.43 4.54 -20.55
CA THR A 106 -11.88 4.70 -20.75
C THR A 106 -12.36 6.11 -20.38
N VAL A 107 -11.91 6.65 -19.24
CA VAL A 107 -12.19 8.04 -18.86
C VAL A 107 -11.63 9.02 -19.91
N MET A 108 -10.37 8.84 -20.29
CA MET A 108 -9.70 9.69 -21.29
C MET A 108 -10.42 9.68 -22.65
N ASP A 109 -10.82 8.51 -23.14
CA ASP A 109 -11.52 8.38 -24.42
C ASP A 109 -12.93 8.97 -24.34
N THR A 110 -13.63 8.78 -23.22
CA THR A 110 -14.95 9.39 -22.98
C THR A 110 -14.87 10.92 -23.03
N LEU A 111 -13.84 11.51 -22.39
CA LEU A 111 -13.58 12.95 -22.45
C LEU A 111 -13.20 13.42 -23.86
N ARG A 112 -12.37 12.66 -24.59
CA ARG A 112 -12.01 12.95 -25.99
C ARG A 112 -13.18 12.88 -26.96
N LEU A 113 -14.17 12.03 -26.67
CA LEU A 113 -15.43 11.93 -27.39
C LEU A 113 -16.43 13.01 -26.99
N ASN A 114 -16.02 13.99 -26.18
CA ASN A 114 -16.83 15.14 -25.75
C ASN A 114 -18.07 14.74 -24.93
N ARG A 115 -18.04 13.55 -24.29
CA ARG A 115 -19.11 13.05 -23.43
C ARG A 115 -18.90 13.54 -22.01
N HIS A 116 -19.51 14.69 -21.72
CA HIS A 116 -19.40 15.38 -20.43
C HIS A 116 -20.60 15.16 -19.50
N ALA A 117 -21.53 14.29 -19.89
CA ALA A 117 -22.71 14.00 -19.10
C ALA A 117 -22.31 13.34 -17.76
N VAL A 118 -22.84 13.89 -16.66
CA VAL A 118 -22.49 13.52 -15.29
C VAL A 118 -22.80 12.05 -15.00
N ASP A 119 -23.95 11.60 -15.48
CA ASP A 119 -24.44 10.21 -15.38
C ASP A 119 -23.57 9.21 -16.16
N GLU A 120 -22.83 9.68 -17.16
CA GLU A 120 -21.91 8.85 -17.95
C GLU A 120 -20.49 8.82 -17.34
N LEU A 121 -20.00 9.94 -16.81
CA LEU A 121 -18.66 10.04 -16.22
C LEU A 121 -18.59 9.46 -14.80
N HIS A 122 -19.65 9.63 -14.00
CA HIS A 122 -19.69 9.20 -12.61
C HIS A 122 -19.38 7.69 -12.42
N PRO A 123 -20.05 6.74 -13.12
CA PRO A 123 -19.75 5.31 -12.94
C PRO A 123 -18.32 4.95 -13.34
N ILE A 124 -17.82 5.49 -14.46
CA ILE A 124 -16.47 5.19 -14.99
C ILE A 124 -15.39 5.69 -14.02
N LEU A 125 -15.60 6.86 -13.41
CA LEU A 125 -14.67 7.41 -12.44
C LEU A 125 -14.73 6.67 -11.10
N ALA A 126 -15.91 6.27 -10.63
CA ALA A 126 -16.05 5.47 -9.43
C ALA A 126 -15.28 4.14 -9.57
N ASP A 127 -15.37 3.50 -10.74
CA ASP A 127 -14.63 2.28 -11.05
C ASP A 127 -13.10 2.53 -11.09
N LEU A 128 -12.65 3.67 -11.63
CA LEU A 128 -11.23 4.07 -11.61
C LEU A 128 -10.71 4.29 -10.19
N ILE A 129 -11.47 4.98 -9.35
CA ILE A 129 -11.08 5.23 -7.94
C ILE A 129 -11.03 3.91 -7.18
N GLN A 130 -12.00 3.03 -7.40
CA GLN A 130 -12.04 1.72 -6.77
C GLN A 130 -10.86 0.84 -7.22
N SER A 131 -10.51 0.84 -8.51
CA SER A 131 -9.35 0.08 -8.98
C SER A 131 -8.03 0.64 -8.43
N LEU A 132 -7.88 1.96 -8.34
CA LEU A 132 -6.72 2.63 -7.73
C LEU A 132 -6.53 2.30 -6.25
N ASN A 133 -7.61 2.03 -5.51
CA ASN A 133 -7.54 1.62 -4.11
C ASN A 133 -7.00 0.20 -3.92
N ASN A 134 -7.09 -0.64 -4.95
CA ASN A 134 -6.67 -2.04 -4.90
C ASN A 134 -5.26 -2.28 -5.45
N VAL A 135 -4.61 -1.28 -6.06
CA VAL A 135 -3.27 -1.42 -6.61
C VAL A 135 -2.23 -1.48 -5.48
N PRO A 136 -1.50 -2.60 -5.34
CA PRO A 136 -0.47 -2.75 -4.31
C PRO A 136 0.74 -1.86 -4.63
N GLY A 137 1.29 -1.20 -3.60
CA GLY A 137 2.46 -0.32 -3.72
C GLY A 137 2.14 1.17 -3.83
N LEU A 138 0.87 1.57 -3.95
CA LEU A 138 0.47 2.97 -3.85
C LEU A 138 0.35 3.38 -2.38
N PRO A 139 1.04 4.45 -1.95
CA PRO A 139 0.89 4.98 -0.59
C PRO A 139 -0.56 5.38 -0.31
N ALA A 140 -0.97 5.30 0.96
CA ALA A 140 -2.33 5.67 1.38
C ALA A 140 -2.71 7.11 0.99
N ASP A 141 -1.69 7.99 0.91
CA ASP A 141 -1.79 9.41 0.58
C ASP A 141 -1.39 9.71 -0.89
N PHE A 142 -1.73 8.81 -1.82
CA PHE A 142 -1.45 9.05 -3.23
C PHE A 142 -2.26 10.24 -3.76
N ASP A 143 -1.56 11.34 -4.06
CA ASP A 143 -2.10 12.61 -4.58
C ASP A 143 -3.00 12.42 -5.82
N GLY A 144 -2.74 11.39 -6.65
CA GLY A 144 -3.61 11.05 -7.77
C GLY A 144 -5.04 10.69 -7.35
N ARG A 145 -5.26 10.14 -6.15
CA ARG A 145 -6.62 9.85 -5.62
C ARG A 145 -7.39 11.13 -5.34
N THR A 146 -6.74 12.05 -4.64
CA THR A 146 -7.32 13.35 -4.26
C THR A 146 -7.59 14.18 -5.50
N LYS A 147 -6.65 14.19 -6.47
CA LYS A 147 -6.82 14.91 -7.73
C LYS A 147 -7.95 14.35 -8.59
N SER A 148 -8.08 13.04 -8.76
CA SER A 148 -9.20 12.46 -9.52
C SER A 148 -10.56 12.83 -8.91
N HIS A 149 -10.65 12.81 -7.58
CA HIS A 149 -11.87 13.20 -6.86
C HIS A 149 -12.13 14.71 -6.98
N THR A 150 -11.15 15.56 -6.66
CA THR A 150 -11.27 17.02 -6.74
C THR A 150 -11.56 17.50 -8.17
N GLU A 151 -10.92 16.93 -9.17
CA GLU A 151 -11.10 17.29 -10.57
C GLU A 151 -12.50 16.90 -11.08
N PHE A 152 -13.05 15.80 -10.59
CA PHE A 152 -14.44 15.42 -10.85
C PHE A 152 -15.42 16.42 -10.26
N TYR A 153 -15.26 16.78 -8.99
CA TYR A 153 -16.10 17.82 -8.39
C TYR A 153 -15.95 19.17 -9.11
N ARG A 154 -14.75 19.49 -9.61
CA ARG A 154 -14.50 20.70 -10.42
C ARG A 154 -15.20 20.65 -11.78
N LEU A 155 -15.19 19.51 -12.46
CA LEU A 155 -15.92 19.31 -13.73
C LEU A 155 -17.43 19.41 -13.52
N LEU A 156 -17.95 18.83 -12.43
CA LEU A 156 -19.38 18.90 -12.08
C LEU A 156 -19.85 20.31 -11.70
N SER A 157 -18.98 21.08 -11.03
CA SER A 157 -19.29 22.46 -10.64
C SER A 157 -19.01 23.49 -11.75
N GLY A 158 -18.25 23.09 -12.78
CA GLY A 158 -17.88 23.94 -13.92
C GLY A 158 -18.94 24.07 -15.01
N ASP A 159 -19.91 23.14 -15.11
CA ASP A 159 -20.90 23.11 -16.20
C ASP A 159 -22.27 23.73 -15.84
N GLN A 160 -22.42 24.26 -14.63
CA GLN A 160 -23.63 25.01 -14.22
C GLN A 160 -23.69 26.46 -14.76
N LYS A 161 -22.80 26.87 -15.69
CA LYS A 161 -22.73 28.27 -16.16
C LYS A 161 -22.83 28.47 -17.67
N SER A 162 -23.56 27.62 -18.39
CA SER A 162 -23.89 27.90 -19.79
C SER A 162 -25.20 27.31 -20.31
N ILE A 163 -26.29 27.33 -19.54
CA ILE A 163 -27.66 27.28 -20.12
C ILE A 163 -28.60 28.14 -19.25
N ASP A 164 -28.43 29.46 -19.29
CA ASP A 164 -29.53 30.39 -19.08
C ASP A 164 -29.13 31.75 -19.67
N GLY A 165 -29.47 31.90 -20.95
CA GLY A 165 -29.12 33.07 -21.75
C GLY A 165 -29.83 33.06 -23.09
N SER A 166 -31.17 33.03 -23.08
CA SER A 166 -32.05 33.70 -24.06
C SER A 166 -33.51 33.39 -23.75
N THR A 167 -34.20 34.32 -23.09
CA THR A 167 -35.33 35.10 -23.65
C THR A 167 -35.54 36.31 -22.77
#